data_AF-A0A932V8F4-F1
#
_entry.id   AF-A0A932V8F4-F1
#
_cell.length_a   1.000
_cell.length_b   1.000
_cell.length_c   1.000
_cell.angle_alpha   90.00
_cell.angle_beta   90.00
_cell.angle_gamma   90.00
#
_symmetry.space_group_name_H-M   'P 1'
#
loop_
_entity.id
_entity.type
_entity.pdbx_description
1 polymer ?
#
loop_
_entity_poly.entity_id
_entity_poly.type
_entity_poly.pdbx_seq_one_letter_code
_entity_poly.pdbx_strand_id
1 'polypeptide(L)' 'LVMAERAELVRDEKRRALAPVWIDLPAKIRAGAKSFKDAGSEYAYFGDPARATIAEGEKILDALAEMIATSVKEII' A
#
# COMPACT_ATOMS: atom_id res chain seq x y z
N LEU A 1 -2.68 1.99 6.87
CA LEU A 1 -4.06 1.50 7.04
C LEU A 1 -4.12 0.18 7.81
N VAL A 2 -3.72 -0.96 7.25
CA VAL A 2 -3.85 -2.25 7.97
C VAL A 2 -3.15 -2.26 9.34
N MET A 3 -1.95 -1.69 9.45
CA MET A 3 -1.27 -1.57 10.75
C MET A 3 -2.02 -0.71 11.77
N ALA A 4 -2.79 0.29 11.33
CA ALA A 4 -3.57 1.14 12.23
C ALA A 4 -4.84 0.42 12.72
N GLU A 5 -5.56 -0.23 11.79
CA GLU A 5 -6.87 -0.83 12.11
C GLU A 5 -6.78 -2.26 12.65
N ARG A 6 -5.89 -3.07 12.08
CA ARG A 6 -5.83 -4.53 12.30
C ARG A 6 -4.37 -4.99 12.36
N ALA A 7 -3.60 -4.41 13.27
CA ALA A 7 -2.17 -4.65 13.42
C ALA A 7 -1.82 -6.15 13.58
N GLU A 8 -2.68 -6.92 14.20
CA GLU A 8 -2.51 -8.36 14.45
C GLU A 8 -2.49 -9.20 13.17
N LEU A 9 -3.00 -8.67 12.06
CA LEU A 9 -2.93 -9.31 10.75
C LEU A 9 -1.59 -9.07 10.05
N VAL A 10 -0.75 -8.17 10.58
CA VAL A 10 0.55 -7.83 10.02
C VAL A 10 1.64 -8.62 10.72
N ARG A 11 2.35 -9.44 9.93
CA ARG A 11 3.58 -10.10 10.38
C ARG A 11 4.71 -9.06 10.44
N ASP A 12 4.79 -8.30 11.53
CA ASP A 12 5.64 -7.10 11.62
C ASP A 12 7.14 -7.42 11.43
N GLU A 13 7.64 -8.51 11.98
CA GLU A 13 9.03 -8.95 11.77
C GLU A 13 9.35 -9.14 10.28
N LYS A 14 8.43 -9.79 9.54
CA LYS A 14 8.59 -9.98 8.09
C LYS A 14 8.51 -8.65 7.35
N ARG A 15 7.56 -7.79 7.70
CA ARG A 15 7.37 -6.47 7.08
C ARG A 15 8.63 -5.62 7.21
N ARG A 16 9.25 -5.55 8.39
CA ARG A 16 10.46 -4.76 8.63
C ARG A 16 11.68 -5.25 7.84
N ALA A 17 11.71 -6.53 7.49
CA ALA A 17 12.79 -7.13 6.70
C ALA A 17 12.62 -6.95 5.18
N LEU A 18 11.49 -6.42 4.70
CA LEU A 18 11.26 -6.21 3.28
C LEU A 18 12.04 -4.99 2.79
N ALA A 19 12.79 -5.18 1.71
CA ALA A 19 13.42 -4.07 1.00
C ALA A 19 12.36 -3.18 0.33
N PRO A 20 12.68 -1.93 -0.04
CA PRO A 20 11.84 -1.18 -0.94
C PRO A 20 11.90 -1.73 -2.38
N VAL A 21 10.77 -1.78 -3.07
CA VAL A 21 10.68 -2.18 -4.49
C VAL A 21 10.02 -1.08 -5.30
N TRP A 22 10.82 -0.35 -6.07
CA TRP A 22 10.37 0.72 -6.96
C TRP A 22 10.54 0.28 -8.41
N ILE A 23 9.42 0.02 -9.10
CA ILE A 23 9.42 -0.37 -10.51
C ILE A 23 8.40 0.45 -11.30
N ASP A 24 8.69 0.67 -12.58
CA ASP A 24 7.68 1.14 -13.54
C ASP A 24 6.83 -0.06 -13.98
N LEU A 25 5.87 -0.43 -13.12
CA LEU A 25 4.97 -1.54 -13.40
C LEU A 25 4.22 -1.36 -14.76
N PRO A 26 3.69 -0.17 -15.11
CA PRO A 26 3.13 0.05 -16.43
C PRO A 26 4.08 -0.25 -17.60
N ALA A 27 5.34 0.18 -17.55
CA ALA A 27 6.32 -0.14 -18.59
C ALA A 27 6.61 -1.65 -18.66
N LYS A 28 6.71 -2.33 -17.51
CA LYS A 28 6.90 -3.79 -17.45
C LYS A 28 5.75 -4.56 -18.07
N ILE A 29 4.51 -4.12 -17.80
CA ILE A 29 3.31 -4.71 -18.41
C ILE A 29 3.32 -4.50 -19.93
N ARG A 30 3.64 -3.29 -20.41
CA ARG A 30 3.77 -3.01 -21.86
C ARG A 30 4.87 -3.84 -22.52
N ALA A 31 5.95 -4.12 -21.80
CA ALA A 31 7.03 -5.00 -22.23
C ALA A 31 6.66 -6.50 -22.17
N GLY A 32 5.44 -6.85 -21.76
CA GLY A 32 4.90 -8.21 -21.83
C GLY A 32 5.00 -9.02 -20.54
N ALA A 33 5.36 -8.42 -19.39
CA ALA A 33 5.38 -9.12 -18.11
C ALA A 33 4.03 -9.79 -17.82
N LYS A 34 4.04 -11.06 -17.40
CA LYS A 34 2.84 -11.87 -17.13
C LYS A 34 2.62 -12.16 -15.64
N SER A 35 3.60 -11.86 -14.81
CA SER A 35 3.53 -11.98 -13.36
C SER A 35 4.25 -10.83 -12.67
N PHE A 36 4.01 -10.64 -11.37
CA PHE A 36 4.75 -9.65 -10.58
C PHE A 36 6.24 -9.98 -10.50
N LYS A 37 6.59 -11.26 -10.47
CA LYS A 37 7.98 -11.72 -10.53
C LYS A 37 8.64 -11.29 -11.83
N ASP A 38 7.98 -11.49 -12.97
CA ASP A 38 8.47 -11.01 -14.28
C ASP A 38 8.58 -9.48 -14.34
N ALA A 39 7.69 -8.78 -13.64
CA ALA A 39 7.74 -7.33 -13.53
C ALA A 39 8.86 -6.82 -12.61
N GLY A 40 9.50 -7.70 -11.83
CA GLY A 40 10.61 -7.37 -10.92
C GLY A 40 10.23 -7.31 -9.44
N SER A 41 9.10 -7.90 -9.04
CA SER A 41 8.68 -8.02 -7.63
C SER A 41 8.52 -9.49 -7.25
N GLU A 42 9.55 -10.04 -6.59
CA GLU A 42 9.59 -11.45 -6.15
C GLU A 42 8.44 -11.80 -5.20
N TYR A 43 8.11 -10.88 -4.28
CA TYR A 43 7.11 -11.08 -3.24
C TYR A 43 5.80 -10.34 -3.51
N ALA A 44 5.58 -9.89 -4.75
CA ALA A 44 4.35 -9.23 -5.18
C ALA A 44 3.98 -7.95 -4.39
N TYR A 45 4.97 -7.22 -3.87
CA TYR A 45 4.77 -5.88 -3.30
C TYR A 45 5.51 -4.82 -4.09
N PHE A 46 5.08 -3.58 -3.92
CA PHE A 46 5.69 -2.39 -4.50
C PHE A 46 5.71 -1.29 -3.42
N GLY A 47 6.70 -0.41 -3.49
CA GLY A 47 6.95 0.61 -2.48
C GLY A 47 7.82 0.14 -1.33
N ASP A 48 7.72 0.83 -0.18
CA ASP A 48 8.54 0.61 1.01
C ASP A 48 7.67 0.22 2.22
N PRO A 49 7.30 -1.07 2.33
CA PRO A 49 6.44 -1.54 3.42
C PRO A 49 7.13 -1.49 4.78
N ALA A 50 8.47 -1.50 4.84
CA ALA A 50 9.23 -1.44 6.10
C ALA A 50 9.09 -0.07 6.78
N ARG A 51 8.89 1.00 6.01
CA ARG A 51 8.65 2.35 6.54
C ARG A 51 7.23 2.62 7.04
N ALA A 52 6.26 1.75 6.74
CA ALA A 52 4.87 1.96 7.16
C ALA A 52 4.75 2.11 8.69
N THR A 53 3.90 3.04 9.13
CA THR A 53 3.63 3.29 10.55
C THR A 53 2.12 3.28 10.86
N ILE A 54 1.79 3.06 12.13
CA ILE A 54 0.41 3.18 12.64
C ILE A 54 -0.08 4.62 12.46
N ALA A 55 0.69 5.60 12.91
CA ALA A 55 0.34 7.02 12.85
C ALA A 55 0.10 7.54 11.42
N GLU A 56 0.88 7.07 10.43
CA GLU A 56 0.60 7.37 9.02
C GLU A 56 -0.72 6.74 8.57
N GLY A 57 -1.00 5.51 9.00
CA GLY A 57 -2.25 4.83 8.73
C GLY A 57 -3.47 5.56 9.27
N GLU A 58 -3.42 6.01 10.52
CA GLU A 58 -4.49 6.79 11.17
C GLU A 58 -4.76 8.08 10.39
N LYS A 59 -3.72 8.85 10.08
CA LYS A 59 -3.84 10.10 9.30
C LYS A 59 -4.46 9.89 7.92
N ILE A 60 -4.07 8.81 7.23
CA ILE A 60 -4.65 8.47 5.91
C ILE A 60 -6.13 8.11 6.06
N LEU A 61 -6.49 7.35 7.10
CA LEU A 61 -7.87 6.95 7.32
C LEU A 61 -8.76 8.16 7.61
N ASP A 62 -8.33 9.05 8.50
CA ASP A 62 -9.05 10.28 8.84
C ASP A 62 -9.29 11.14 7.59
N ALA A 63 -8.24 11.36 6.79
CA ALA A 63 -8.34 12.14 5.57
C ALA A 63 -9.32 11.51 4.56
N LEU A 64 -9.24 10.19 4.35
CA LEU A 64 -10.16 9.49 3.44
C LEU A 64 -11.60 9.52 3.94
N ALA A 65 -11.81 9.35 5.25
CA ALA A 65 -13.13 9.41 5.86
C ALA A 65 -13.75 10.80 5.72
N GLU A 66 -12.97 11.86 5.93
CA GLU A 66 -13.39 13.25 5.73
C GLU A 66 -13.75 13.53 4.27
N MET A 67 -12.93 13.10 3.32
CA MET A 67 -13.19 13.26 1.89
C MET A 67 -14.51 12.60 1.50
N ILE A 68 -14.72 11.34 1.90
CA ILE A 68 -15.95 10.59 1.61
C ILE A 68 -17.17 11.27 2.25
N ALA A 69 -17.08 11.61 3.54
CA ALA A 69 -18.20 12.24 4.26
C ALA A 69 -18.58 13.60 3.65
N THR A 70 -17.59 14.38 3.22
CA THR A 70 -17.81 15.65 2.53
C THR A 70 -18.50 15.43 1.19
N SER A 71 -17.95 14.57 0.33
CA SER A 71 -18.54 14.30 -0.98
C SER A 71 -19.96 13.75 -0.92
N VAL A 72 -20.29 12.93 0.08
CA VAL A 72 -21.66 12.43 0.28
C VAL A 72 -22.62 13.57 0.66
N LYS A 73 -22.19 14.48 1.55
CA LYS A 73 -23.02 15.61 2.00
C LYS A 73 -23.29 16.63 0.89
N GLU A 74 -22.41 16.75 -0.11
CA GLU A 74 -22.60 17.66 -1.25
C GLU A 74 -23.67 17.18 -2.24
N ILE A 75 -24.08 15.92 -2.17
CA ILE A 75 -25.07 15.30 -3.09
C ILE A 75 -26.48 15.26 -2.47
N ILE A 76 -26.61 15.61 -1.18
CA ILE A 76 -27.88 15.65 -0.42
C ILE A 76 -28.32 17.10 -0.25
#